data_AF-A0A962ZZ24-F1
#
_entry.id   AF-A0A962ZZ24-F1
#
_cell.length_a   1.000
_cell.length_b   1.000
_cell.length_c   1.000
_cell.angle_alpha   90.00
_cell.angle_beta   90.00
_cell.angle_gamma   90.00
#
_symmetry.space_group_name_H-M   'P 1'
#
loop_
_entity.id
_entity.type
_entity.pdbx_description
1 polymer ?
#
loop_
_entity_poly.entity_id
_entity_poly.type
_entity_poly.pdbx_seq_one_letter_code
_entity_poly.pdbx_strand_id
1 'polypeptide(L)'
;MSAFSKDQQPLGDKAALSRHIEQALAVEMPRGLELELGYQLMKRLFKPMVLGAENIPEQPCLFVGNHSLFALDGWVIGPLFIKELNRFPRGLGDKFLFANPRVADFILKRGGVLGHPDVC
;
A
#
# COMPACT_ATOMS: atom_id res chain seq x y z
N MET A 1 -8.01 23.98 8.93
CA MET A 1 -6.67 23.46 8.55
C MET A 1 -6.82 22.79 7.20
N SER A 2 -6.13 23.27 6.16
CA SER A 2 -6.20 22.66 4.82
C SER A 2 -5.58 21.27 4.86
N ALA A 3 -6.25 20.27 4.26
CA ALA A 3 -5.74 18.91 4.14
C ALA A 3 -4.48 18.80 3.26
N PHE A 4 -4.10 19.86 2.55
CA PHE A 4 -2.94 19.92 1.64
C PHE A 4 -1.79 20.80 2.18
N SER A 5 -1.76 21.08 3.48
CA SER A 5 -0.66 21.85 4.07
C SER A 5 0.65 21.06 3.96
N LYS A 6 1.70 21.67 3.38
CA LYS A 6 3.04 21.04 3.25
C LYS A 6 3.69 20.72 4.59
N ASP A 7 3.31 21.43 5.65
CA ASP A 7 3.88 21.30 6.99
C ASP A 7 3.13 20.27 7.85
N GLN A 8 2.19 19.51 7.27
CA GLN A 8 1.50 18.47 8.02
C GLN A 8 2.49 17.36 8.39
N GLN A 9 2.67 17.14 9.68
CA GLN A 9 3.43 16.02 10.23
C GLN A 9 2.46 15.05 10.94
N PRO A 10 1.64 14.29 10.19
CA PRO A 10 0.92 13.20 10.79
C PRO A 10 1.95 12.24 11.38
N LEU A 11 1.69 11.81 12.62
CA LEU A 11 2.63 10.98 13.40
C LEU A 11 3.94 11.70 13.79
N GLY A 12 3.92 13.03 13.93
CA GLY A 12 5.11 13.82 14.28
C GLY A 12 5.71 13.55 15.67
N ASP A 13 4.99 12.87 16.56
CA ASP A 13 5.55 12.38 17.82
C ASP A 13 6.06 10.93 17.69
N LYS A 14 7.16 10.63 18.38
CA LYS A 14 7.82 9.32 18.31
C LYS A 14 6.88 8.16 18.69
N ALA A 15 5.97 8.38 19.64
CA ALA A 15 5.06 7.32 20.10
C ALA A 15 4.01 6.98 19.03
N ALA A 16 3.51 7.99 18.30
CA ALA A 16 2.60 7.81 17.18
C ALA A 16 3.28 7.09 16.01
N LEU A 17 4.53 7.44 15.71
CA LEU A 17 5.32 6.75 14.70
C LEU A 17 5.56 5.28 15.07
N SER A 18 5.98 5.00 16.31
CA SER A 18 6.16 3.62 16.79
C SER A 18 4.87 2.80 16.70
N ARG A 19 3.73 3.36 17.15
CA ARG A 19 2.42 2.69 17.02
C ARG A 19 2.07 2.38 15.56
N HIS A 20 2.32 3.32 14.65
CA HIS A 20 2.07 3.10 13.22
C HIS A 20 2.93 1.98 12.64
N ILE A 21 4.22 1.91 13.02
CA ILE A 21 5.12 0.83 12.61
C ILE A 21 4.64 -0.52 13.14
N GLU A 22 4.29 -0.60 14.43
CA GLU A 22 3.78 -1.83 15.04
C GLU A 22 2.50 -2.31 14.35
N GLN A 23 1.55 -1.39 14.11
CA GLN A 23 0.32 -1.69 13.40
C GLN A 23 0.60 -2.12 11.96
N ALA A 24 1.55 -1.49 11.27
CA ALA A 24 1.92 -1.86 9.92
C ALA A 24 2.49 -3.29 9.87
N LEU A 25 3.41 -3.63 10.78
CA LEU A 25 4.01 -4.96 10.87
C LEU A 25 2.98 -6.05 11.24
N ALA A 26 1.95 -5.70 12.00
CA ALA A 26 0.87 -6.62 12.36
C ALA A 26 -0.13 -6.90 11.23
N VAL A 27 -0.13 -6.10 10.15
CA VAL A 27 -1.04 -6.31 9.02
C VAL A 27 -0.57 -7.49 8.18
N GLU A 28 -1.39 -8.52 8.15
CA GLU A 28 -1.20 -9.70 7.30
C GLU A 28 -1.63 -9.43 5.86
N MET A 29 -1.13 -10.26 4.94
CA MET A 29 -1.55 -10.24 3.54
C MET A 29 -3.08 -10.44 3.45
N PRO A 30 -3.81 -9.56 2.75
CA PRO A 30 -5.25 -9.69 2.57
C PRO A 30 -5.64 -11.06 1.99
N ARG A 31 -6.77 -11.60 2.46
CA ARG A 31 -7.34 -12.88 2.01
C ARG A 31 -8.86 -12.80 1.96
N GLY A 32 -9.49 -13.80 1.36
CA GLY A 32 -10.95 -13.97 1.36
C GLY A 32 -11.66 -13.29 0.17
N LEU A 33 -12.98 -13.13 0.32
CA LEU A 33 -13.87 -12.76 -0.78
C LEU A 33 -13.64 -11.34 -1.32
N GLU A 34 -13.31 -10.36 -0.46
CA GLU A 34 -13.04 -8.99 -0.90
C GLU A 34 -11.88 -8.95 -1.90
N LEU A 35 -10.78 -9.64 -1.59
CA LEU A 35 -9.64 -9.77 -2.47
C LEU A 35 -10.01 -10.49 -3.78
N GLU A 36 -10.75 -11.60 -3.68
CA GLU A 36 -11.13 -12.37 -4.86
C GLU A 36 -12.00 -11.55 -5.82
N LEU A 37 -13.03 -10.89 -5.30
CA LEU A 37 -13.89 -10.02 -6.10
C LEU A 37 -13.11 -8.85 -6.72
N GLY A 38 -12.23 -8.22 -5.94
CA GLY A 38 -11.35 -7.15 -6.41
C GLY A 38 -10.41 -7.61 -7.54
N TYR A 39 -9.79 -8.78 -7.37
CA TYR A 39 -8.93 -9.39 -8.37
C TYR A 39 -9.68 -9.72 -9.67
N GLN A 40 -10.85 -10.37 -9.58
CA GLN A 40 -11.64 -10.72 -10.77
C GLN A 40 -12.13 -9.47 -11.52
N LEU A 41 -12.56 -8.44 -10.80
CA LEU A 41 -12.97 -7.17 -11.40
C LEU A 41 -11.78 -6.51 -12.12
N MET A 42 -10.63 -6.45 -11.45
CA MET A 42 -9.39 -5.90 -12.01
C MET A 42 -8.97 -6.66 -13.29
N LYS A 43 -8.95 -8.00 -13.27
CA LYS A 43 -8.60 -8.82 -14.45
C LYS A 43 -9.55 -8.58 -15.61
N ARG A 44 -10.85 -8.44 -15.34
CA ARG A 44 -11.87 -8.19 -16.36
C ARG A 44 -11.74 -6.81 -17.01
N LEU A 45 -11.47 -5.78 -16.20
CA LEU A 45 -11.40 -4.40 -16.66
C LEU A 45 -10.08 -4.08 -17.38
N PHE A 46 -8.94 -4.47 -16.80
CA PHE A 46 -7.63 -4.05 -17.30
C PHE A 46 -6.87 -5.14 -18.06
N LYS A 47 -7.20 -6.42 -17.85
CA LYS A 47 -6.53 -7.57 -18.48
C LYS A 47 -5.00 -7.46 -18.41
N PRO A 48 -4.41 -7.26 -17.22
CA PRO A 48 -2.98 -7.06 -17.09
C PRO A 48 -2.20 -8.31 -17.49
N MET A 49 -0.98 -8.08 -17.99
CA MET A 49 0.04 -9.10 -18.22
C MET A 49 1.23 -8.84 -17.30
N VAL A 50 1.78 -9.90 -16.71
CA VAL A 50 3.03 -9.86 -15.95
C VAL A 50 4.13 -10.51 -16.78
N LEU A 51 5.26 -9.82 -16.91
CA LEU A 51 6.45 -10.32 -17.58
C LEU A 51 7.63 -10.23 -16.62
N GLY A 52 8.52 -11.22 -16.63
CA GLY A 52 9.74 -11.21 -15.81
C GLY A 52 9.50 -11.38 -14.31
N ALA A 53 8.44 -12.09 -13.91
CA ALA A 53 8.12 -12.38 -12.50
C ALA A 53 9.25 -13.13 -11.77
N GLU A 54 10.00 -13.94 -12.51
CA GLU A 54 11.18 -14.67 -12.07
C GLU A 54 12.34 -13.78 -11.61
N ASN A 55 12.33 -12.49 -11.98
CA ASN A 55 13.35 -11.53 -11.53
C ASN A 55 13.07 -10.99 -10.12
N ILE A 56 11.91 -11.32 -9.52
CA ILE A 56 11.56 -10.85 -8.18
C ILE A 56 12.34 -11.69 -7.15
N PRO A 57 13.22 -11.07 -6.35
CA PRO A 57 14.02 -11.78 -5.36
C PRO A 57 13.15 -12.40 -4.26
N GLU A 58 13.57 -13.51 -3.66
CA GLU A 58 12.81 -14.18 -2.58
C GLU A 58 12.67 -13.30 -1.33
N GLN A 59 13.72 -12.56 -0.98
CA GLN A 59 13.73 -11.63 0.16
C GLN A 59 12.80 -10.40 -0.04
N PRO A 60 12.41 -9.71 1.04
CA PRO A 60 11.75 -8.40 0.94
C PRO A 60 12.56 -7.43 0.09
N CYS A 61 11.89 -6.71 -0.81
CA CYS A 61 12.52 -5.76 -1.72
C CYS A 61 11.65 -4.52 -1.94
N LEU A 62 12.29 -3.40 -2.29
CA LEU A 62 11.59 -2.19 -2.69
C LEU A 62 11.15 -2.31 -4.16
N PHE A 63 9.84 -2.24 -4.39
CA PHE A 63 9.29 -2.14 -5.73
C PHE A 63 9.24 -0.67 -6.17
N VAL A 64 10.08 -0.31 -7.15
CA VAL A 64 10.12 1.03 -7.73
C VAL A 64 9.46 0.98 -9.10
N GLY A 65 8.31 1.64 -9.22
CA GLY A 65 7.54 1.72 -10.46
C GLY A 65 7.21 3.17 -10.82
N ASN A 66 6.87 3.39 -12.09
CA ASN A 66 6.29 4.65 -12.51
C ASN A 66 4.91 4.84 -11.86
N HIS A 67 4.54 6.09 -11.60
CA HIS A 67 3.24 6.43 -11.02
C HIS A 67 2.33 7.03 -12.09
N SER A 68 1.14 6.46 -12.26
CA SER A 68 0.10 7.00 -13.13
C SER A 68 -0.87 7.89 -12.35
N LEU A 69 -2.10 8.07 -12.85
CA LEU A 69 -3.06 9.02 -12.29
C LEU A 69 -3.78 8.43 -11.05
N PHE A 70 -3.88 9.23 -9.98
CA PHE A 70 -4.76 8.99 -8.82
C PHE A 70 -4.61 7.65 -8.09
N ALA A 71 -3.39 7.12 -7.96
CA ALA A 71 -3.13 5.88 -7.22
C ALA A 71 -3.90 4.63 -7.72
N LEU A 72 -4.42 4.68 -8.95
CA LEU A 72 -5.03 3.53 -9.61
C LEU A 72 -4.05 2.35 -9.71
N ASP A 73 -2.74 2.65 -9.81
CA ASP A 73 -1.67 1.66 -9.83
C ASP A 73 -1.78 0.69 -8.67
N GLY A 74 -2.02 1.18 -7.44
CA GLY A 74 -2.14 0.33 -6.25
C GLY A 74 -3.34 -0.61 -6.33
N TRP A 75 -4.44 -0.17 -6.95
CA TRP A 75 -5.64 -0.99 -7.13
C TRP A 75 -5.46 -2.10 -8.18
N VAL A 76 -4.64 -1.85 -9.20
CA VAL A 76 -4.31 -2.86 -10.21
C VAL A 76 -3.22 -3.81 -9.71
N ILE A 77 -2.12 -3.25 -9.21
CA ILE A 77 -0.90 -3.99 -8.82
C ILE A 77 -1.14 -4.80 -7.55
N GLY A 78 -1.86 -4.27 -6.55
CA GLY A 78 -2.06 -4.93 -5.25
C GLY A 78 -2.66 -6.35 -5.38
N PRO A 79 -3.87 -6.49 -5.94
CA PRO A 79 -4.48 -7.81 -6.13
C PRO A 79 -3.66 -8.72 -7.06
N LEU A 80 -3.02 -8.16 -8.09
CA LEU A 80 -2.18 -8.91 -9.02
C LEU A 80 -0.97 -9.53 -8.31
N PHE A 81 -0.23 -8.76 -7.52
CA PHE A 81 0.93 -9.23 -6.77
C PHE A 81 0.55 -10.28 -5.74
N ILE A 82 -0.57 -10.08 -5.03
CA ILE A 82 -1.03 -11.02 -4.01
C ILE A 82 -1.46 -12.33 -4.66
N LYS A 83 -2.26 -12.29 -5.74
CA LYS A 83 -2.88 -13.47 -6.34
C LYS A 83 -2.00 -14.23 -7.31
N GLU A 84 -1.19 -13.54 -8.11
CA GLU A 84 -0.37 -14.17 -9.15
C GLU A 84 1.08 -14.35 -8.72
N LEU A 85 1.61 -13.49 -7.84
CA LEU A 85 3.03 -13.49 -7.45
C LEU A 85 3.27 -13.91 -5.99
N ASN A 86 2.20 -14.11 -5.22
CA ASN A 86 2.26 -14.37 -3.77
C ASN A 86 3.13 -13.32 -3.02
N ARG A 87 3.04 -12.06 -3.45
CA ARG A 87 3.73 -10.92 -2.83
C ARG A 87 2.73 -9.94 -2.26
N PHE A 88 3.04 -9.41 -1.08
CA PHE A 88 2.23 -8.38 -0.43
C PHE A 88 2.91 -7.01 -0.57
N PRO A 89 2.56 -6.21 -1.59
CA PRO A 89 3.11 -4.88 -1.74
C PRO A 89 2.56 -3.95 -0.65
N ARG A 90 3.46 -3.23 0.02
CA ARG A 90 3.13 -2.20 1.01
C ARG A 90 3.26 -0.83 0.34
N GLY A 91 2.13 -0.18 0.07
CA GLY A 91 2.12 1.11 -0.63
C GLY A 91 2.68 2.23 0.25
N LEU A 92 3.59 3.03 -0.27
CA LEU A 92 4.12 4.21 0.42
C LEU A 92 3.23 5.43 0.11
N GLY A 93 2.44 5.85 1.08
CA GLY A 93 1.53 6.97 0.95
C GLY A 93 2.11 8.29 1.46
N ASP A 94 1.71 9.39 0.83
CA ASP A 94 2.07 10.74 1.25
C ASP A 94 1.38 11.12 2.57
N LYS A 95 1.96 12.07 3.31
CA LYS A 95 1.55 12.51 4.64
C LYS A 95 0.06 12.84 4.73
N PHE A 96 -0.51 13.53 3.74
CA PHE A 96 -1.91 13.96 3.79
C PHE A 96 -2.90 12.79 3.93
N LEU A 97 -2.57 11.60 3.41
CA LEU A 97 -3.40 10.40 3.54
C LEU A 97 -3.50 9.90 4.99
N PHE A 98 -2.49 10.22 5.80
CA PHE A 98 -2.39 9.83 7.21
C PHE A 98 -2.84 10.94 8.17
N ALA A 99 -3.22 12.11 7.65
CA ALA A 99 -3.75 13.21 8.47
C ALA A 99 -5.19 12.99 8.93
N ASN A 100 -5.98 12.20 8.18
CA ASN A 100 -7.33 11.81 8.56
C ASN A 100 -7.31 10.37 9.12
N PRO A 101 -7.64 10.14 10.40
CA PRO A 101 -7.58 8.82 11.02
C PRO A 101 -8.38 7.74 10.28
N ARG A 102 -9.54 8.08 9.70
CA ARG A 102 -10.35 7.09 8.97
C ARG A 102 -9.70 6.66 7.65
N VAL A 103 -9.05 7.60 6.97
CA VAL A 103 -8.31 7.33 5.73
C VAL A 103 -7.04 6.55 6.06
N ALA A 104 -6.32 6.96 7.10
CA ALA A 104 -5.13 6.28 7.61
C ALA A 104 -5.44 4.80 7.95
N ASP A 105 -6.48 4.56 8.76
CA ASP A 105 -6.90 3.20 9.14
C ASP A 105 -7.32 2.37 7.92
N PHE A 106 -8.03 2.99 6.96
CA PHE A 106 -8.46 2.30 5.74
C PHE A 106 -7.27 1.85 4.87
N ILE A 107 -6.25 2.70 4.76
CA ILE A 107 -5.02 2.43 4.00
C ILE A 107 -4.17 1.40 4.74
N LEU A 108 -3.99 1.55 6.06
CA LEU A 108 -3.17 0.69 6.89
C LEU A 108 -3.69 -0.75 6.92
N LYS A 109 -5.01 -0.94 7.07
CA LYS A 109 -5.64 -2.27 7.02
C LYS A 109 -5.41 -3.01 5.69
N ARG A 110 -5.07 -2.29 4.61
CA ARG A 110 -4.75 -2.85 3.30
C ARG A 110 -3.25 -2.93 3.03
N GLY A 111 -2.42 -2.59 4.02
CA GLY A 111 -0.97 -2.64 3.96
C GLY A 111 -0.31 -1.34 3.47
N GLY A 112 -1.05 -0.28 3.19
CA GLY A 112 -0.44 1.01 2.90
C GLY A 112 0.16 1.64 4.17
N VAL A 113 1.30 2.28 4.04
CA VAL A 113 2.05 2.87 5.16
C VAL A 113 2.46 4.30 4.82
N LEU A 114 2.74 5.10 5.86
CA LEU A 114 3.30 6.42 5.66
C LEU A 114 4.69 6.29 5.02
N GLY A 115 4.92 7.02 3.94
CA GLY A 115 6.26 7.19 3.36
C GLY A 115 7.16 7.95 4.34
N HIS A 116 7.88 7.20 5.18
CA HIS A 116 8.78 7.73 6.19
C HIS A 116 10.02 6.83 6.31
N PRO A 117 11.24 7.37 6.45
CA PRO A 117 12.48 6.57 6.51
C PRO A 117 12.50 5.50 7.60
N ASP A 118 11.86 5.76 8.74
CA ASP A 118 11.81 4.79 9.84
C ASP A 118 10.72 3.71 9.67
N VAL A 119 9.86 3.83 8.66
CA VAL A 119 8.75 2.88 8.41
C VAL A 119 9.11 1.84 7.35
N CYS A 120 10.04 2.16 6.45
CA CYS A 120 10.35 1.37 5.25
C CYS A 120 11.84 1.31 4.96
#